data_AF-A0A2N2Z0Y8-F1
#
_entry.id   AF-A0A2N2Z0Y8-F1
#
_cell.length_a   1.000
_cell.length_b   1.000
_cell.length_c   1.000
_cell.angle_alpha   90.00
_cell.angle_beta   90.00
_cell.angle_gamma   90.00
#
_symmetry.space_group_name_H-M   'P 1'
#
loop_
_entity.id
_entity.type
_entity.pdbx_description
1 polymer ?
#
loop_
_entity_poly.entity_id
_entity_poly.type
_entity_poly.pdbx_seq_one_letter_code
_entity_poly.pdbx_strand_id
1 'polypeptide(L)'
;SIGFRDWIVSLFGLITPWFFLFFYHYFFNNNIDAVPDMISKAIEPIDVIRNYGVLFSAFYSFIGLLLIITSIYLLGSFPTQKISTRKYLGIFLWFLLISTLIAFFSGFSSIEIIYLAAMPATFIFSNFFTFSRNRFWPEFFFTILFSIAVLMQFL
;
A
#
# COMPACT_ATOMS: atom_id res chain seq x y z
N SER A 1 10.70 22.90 14.45
CA SER A 1 11.71 21.83 14.42
C SER A 1 11.17 20.69 15.25
N ILE A 2 11.14 19.47 14.70
CA ILE A 2 10.74 18.28 15.47
C ILE A 2 11.84 18.06 16.51
N GLY A 3 11.48 18.07 17.79
CA GLY A 3 12.45 17.95 18.87
C GLY A 3 12.93 16.50 19.01
N PHE A 4 14.15 16.30 19.50
CA PHE A 4 14.68 14.97 19.85
C PHE A 4 13.74 14.19 20.79
N ARG A 5 13.03 14.91 21.67
CA ARG A 5 12.00 14.36 22.55
C ARG A 5 10.82 13.73 21.78
N ASP A 6 10.38 14.34 20.70
CA ASP A 6 9.22 13.86 19.92
C ASP A 6 9.55 12.54 19.21
N TRP A 7 10.80 12.40 18.75
CA TRP A 7 11.31 11.13 18.21
C TRP A 7 11.35 10.05 19.27
N ILE A 8 11.88 10.34 20.46
CA ILE A 8 11.93 9.38 21.58
C ILE A 8 10.53 8.93 21.97
N VAL A 9 9.60 9.87 22.16
CA VAL A 9 8.22 9.55 22.56
C VAL A 9 7.54 8.67 21.51
N SER A 10 7.74 8.96 20.22
CA SER A 10 7.19 8.13 19.13
C SER A 10 7.80 6.73 19.12
N LEU A 11 9.10 6.63 19.37
CA LEU A 11 9.84 5.37 19.37
C LEU A 11 9.45 4.49 20.57
N PHE A 12 9.31 5.09 21.76
CA PHE A 12 8.75 4.40 22.92
C PHE A 12 7.29 4.00 22.70
N GLY A 13 6.47 4.86 22.11
CA GLY A 13 5.09 4.53 21.76
C GLY A 13 5.00 3.30 20.83
N LEU A 14 5.93 3.18 19.89
CA LEU A 14 6.03 2.03 19.00
C LEU A 14 6.50 0.76 19.71
N ILE A 15 7.48 0.85 20.62
CA ILE A 15 8.02 -0.31 21.36
C ILE A 15 7.07 -0.81 22.45
N THR A 16 6.31 0.09 23.07
CA THR A 16 5.43 -0.21 24.22
C THR A 16 4.52 -1.43 24.00
N PRO A 17 3.74 -1.55 22.90
CA PRO A 17 2.90 -2.74 22.70
C PRO A 17 3.71 -4.04 22.56
N TRP A 18 4.86 -4.01 21.87
CA TRP A 18 5.73 -5.19 21.74
C TRP A 18 6.33 -5.60 23.08
N PHE A 19 6.70 -4.64 23.91
CA PHE A 19 7.18 -4.87 25.27
C PHE A 19 6.12 -5.57 26.12
N PHE A 20 4.88 -5.07 26.13
CA PHE A 20 3.79 -5.72 26.86
C PHE A 20 3.48 -7.13 26.33
N LEU A 21 3.53 -7.33 25.01
CA LEU A 21 3.27 -8.62 24.37
C LEU A 21 4.37 -9.65 24.75
N PHE A 22 5.63 -9.22 24.76
CA PHE A 22 6.75 -10.03 25.26
C PHE A 22 6.56 -10.41 26.73
N PHE A 23 6.23 -9.44 27.60
CA PHE A 23 5.98 -9.69 29.01
C PHE A 23 4.83 -10.68 29.24
N TYR A 24 3.73 -10.54 28.49
CA TYR A 24 2.59 -11.44 28.57
C TYR A 24 2.98 -12.87 28.24
N HIS A 25 3.65 -13.10 27.09
CA HIS A 25 4.05 -14.44 26.68
C HIS A 25 5.14 -15.06 27.56
N TYR A 26 6.04 -14.23 28.10
CA TYR A 26 7.07 -14.68 29.04
C TYR A 26 6.48 -15.14 30.37
N PHE A 27 5.60 -14.34 30.99
CA PHE A 27 5.06 -14.64 32.33
C PHE A 27 3.90 -15.65 32.34
N PHE A 28 2.98 -15.59 31.37
CA PHE A 28 1.76 -16.41 31.40
C PHE A 28 1.87 -17.69 30.56
N ASN A 29 2.63 -17.65 29.46
CA ASN A 29 2.71 -18.76 28.51
C ASN A 29 4.06 -19.49 28.55
N ASN A 30 5.02 -19.01 29.35
CA ASN A 30 6.36 -19.59 29.49
C ASN A 30 7.09 -19.81 28.14
N ASN A 31 6.75 -19.00 27.13
CA ASN A 31 7.23 -19.13 25.77
C ASN A 31 7.96 -17.84 25.38
N ILE A 32 9.28 -17.84 25.58
CA ILE A 32 10.15 -16.69 25.28
C ILE A 32 10.34 -16.50 23.77
N ASP A 33 10.17 -17.57 23.00
CA ASP A 33 10.36 -17.58 21.56
C ASP A 33 9.12 -17.03 20.82
N ALA A 34 7.97 -16.91 21.48
CA ALA A 34 6.72 -16.49 20.84
C ALA A 34 6.84 -15.16 20.06
N VAL A 35 7.52 -14.15 20.62
CA VAL A 35 7.67 -12.84 19.95
C VAL A 35 8.71 -12.90 18.81
N PRO A 36 9.94 -13.42 19.01
CA PRO A 36 10.87 -13.66 17.91
C PRO A 36 10.28 -14.49 16.76
N ASP A 37 9.50 -15.52 17.09
CA ASP A 37 8.91 -16.46 16.13
C ASP A 37 7.72 -15.83 15.37
N MET A 38 7.00 -14.89 15.99
CA MET A 38 6.02 -14.04 15.28
C MET A 38 6.71 -13.08 14.32
N ILE A 39 7.83 -12.47 14.74
CA ILE A 39 8.59 -11.52 13.90
C ILE A 39 9.21 -12.25 12.71
N SER A 40 9.78 -13.44 12.91
CA SER A 40 10.34 -14.24 11.81
C SER A 40 9.27 -14.59 10.78
N LYS A 41 8.11 -15.13 11.22
CA LYS A 41 6.96 -15.40 10.36
C LYS A 41 6.41 -14.17 9.66
N ALA A 42 6.50 -13.00 10.28
CA ALA A 42 6.04 -11.75 9.67
C ALA A 42 6.96 -11.26 8.53
N ILE A 43 8.24 -11.67 8.54
CA ILE A 43 9.26 -11.28 7.55
C ILE A 43 9.45 -12.36 6.47
N GLU A 44 8.95 -13.58 6.70
CA GLU A 44 8.96 -14.64 5.69
C GLU A 44 8.31 -14.15 4.39
N PRO A 45 8.97 -14.28 3.22
CA PRO A 45 8.39 -13.87 1.96
C PRO A 45 7.11 -14.67 1.67
N ILE A 46 6.08 -14.00 1.13
CA ILE A 46 4.89 -14.68 0.64
C ILE A 46 5.27 -15.61 -0.52
N ASP A 47 4.65 -16.79 -0.58
CA ASP A 47 4.59 -17.59 -1.81
C ASP A 47 3.82 -16.81 -2.89
N VAL A 48 4.56 -16.05 -3.69
CA VAL A 48 4.05 -15.08 -4.68
C VAL A 48 3.27 -15.76 -5.83
N ILE A 49 3.33 -17.10 -5.92
CA ILE A 49 2.80 -17.88 -7.04
C ILE A 49 1.57 -18.65 -6.59
N ARG A 50 0.52 -17.94 -6.18
CA ARG A 50 -0.82 -18.53 -6.06
C ARG A 50 -1.59 -18.19 -7.33
N ASN A 51 -1.88 -19.22 -8.14
CA ASN A 51 -2.55 -19.04 -9.41
C ASN A 51 -4.07 -18.85 -9.20
N TYR A 52 -4.53 -17.59 -9.25
CA TYR A 52 -5.94 -17.22 -9.13
C TYR A 52 -6.69 -17.27 -10.49
N GLY A 53 -6.06 -17.80 -11.54
CA GLY A 53 -6.61 -17.83 -12.89
C GLY A 53 -6.17 -16.64 -13.75
N VAL A 54 -6.29 -16.80 -15.07
CA VAL A 54 -5.78 -15.85 -16.07
C VAL A 54 -6.43 -14.46 -15.93
N LEU A 55 -7.73 -14.41 -15.65
CA LEU A 55 -8.48 -13.15 -15.54
C LEU A 55 -8.10 -12.34 -14.30
N PHE A 56 -7.95 -12.99 -13.14
CA PHE A 56 -7.44 -12.36 -11.92
C PHE A 56 -6.02 -11.83 -12.12
N SER A 57 -5.14 -12.64 -12.72
CA SER A 57 -3.76 -12.21 -13.01
C SER A 57 -3.74 -11.00 -13.94
N ALA A 58 -4.53 -11.02 -15.02
CA ALA A 58 -4.63 -9.89 -15.95
C ALA A 58 -5.14 -8.61 -15.26
N PHE A 59 -6.14 -8.72 -14.39
CA PHE A 59 -6.67 -7.57 -13.63
C PHE A 59 -5.63 -6.96 -12.70
N TYR A 60 -4.96 -7.76 -11.87
CA TYR A 60 -3.93 -7.26 -10.96
C TYR A 60 -2.72 -6.69 -11.70
N SER A 61 -2.29 -7.32 -12.80
CA SER A 61 -1.22 -6.78 -13.64
C SER A 61 -1.60 -5.43 -14.26
N PHE A 62 -2.85 -5.28 -14.71
CA PHE A 62 -3.33 -4.02 -15.24
C PHE A 62 -3.40 -2.93 -14.17
N ILE A 63 -3.88 -3.24 -12.95
CA ILE A 63 -3.85 -2.30 -11.82
C ILE A 63 -2.42 -1.88 -11.50
N GLY A 64 -1.48 -2.83 -11.42
CA GLY A 64 -0.07 -2.54 -11.15
C GLY A 64 0.55 -1.62 -12.21
N LEU A 65 0.28 -1.88 -13.49
CA LEU A 65 0.70 -1.02 -14.59
C LEU A 65 0.08 0.38 -14.47
N LEU A 66 -1.22 0.46 -14.21
CA LEU A 66 -1.94 1.73 -14.05
C LEU A 66 -1.37 2.53 -12.88
N LEU A 67 -1.04 1.88 -11.76
CA LEU A 67 -0.38 2.51 -10.61
C LEU A 67 0.95 3.15 -10.98
N ILE A 68 1.78 2.45 -11.76
CA ILE A 68 3.06 2.98 -12.22
C ILE A 68 2.85 4.22 -13.10
N ILE A 69 1.98 4.12 -14.12
CA ILE A 69 1.71 5.23 -15.05
C ILE A 69 1.18 6.46 -14.31
N THR A 70 0.17 6.25 -13.45
CA THR A 70 -0.48 7.35 -12.73
C THR A 70 0.44 7.98 -11.69
N SER A 71 1.31 7.20 -11.04
CA SER A 71 2.32 7.72 -10.12
C SER A 71 3.38 8.56 -10.84
N ILE A 72 3.87 8.12 -12.01
CA ILE A 72 4.82 8.90 -12.82
C ILE A 72 4.17 10.20 -13.29
N TYR A 73 2.92 10.15 -13.75
CA TYR A 73 2.16 11.34 -14.13
C TYR A 73 2.01 12.31 -12.94
N LEU A 74 1.69 11.78 -11.76
CA LEU A 74 1.54 12.58 -10.54
C LEU A 74 2.82 13.37 -10.22
N LEU A 75 3.98 12.71 -10.26
CA LEU A 75 5.29 13.34 -10.02
C LEU A 75 5.57 14.48 -11.01
N GLY A 76 5.23 14.30 -12.29
CA GLY A 76 5.35 15.35 -13.30
C GLY A 76 4.40 16.54 -13.10
N SER A 77 3.24 16.31 -12.45
CA SER A 77 2.24 17.35 -12.17
C SER A 77 2.51 18.16 -10.89
N PHE A 78 3.45 17.75 -10.05
CA PHE A 78 3.76 18.44 -8.79
C PHE A 78 4.12 19.93 -8.90
N PRO A 79 4.86 20.40 -9.92
CA PRO A 79 5.21 21.82 -10.03
C PRO A 79 4.02 22.74 -10.30
N THR A 80 2.94 22.22 -10.91
CA THR A 80 1.79 23.03 -11.32
C THR A 80 0.68 23.09 -10.26
N GLN A 81 0.79 22.26 -9.21
CA GLN A 81 -0.21 22.18 -8.15
C GLN A 81 0.06 23.14 -6.99
N LYS A 82 -1.02 23.53 -6.30
CA LYS A 82 -0.94 24.29 -5.04
C LYS A 82 -0.11 23.52 -4.00
N ILE A 83 0.61 24.26 -3.16
CA ILE A 83 1.50 23.70 -2.13
C ILE A 83 0.75 22.73 -1.19
N SER A 84 -0.50 23.02 -0.84
CA SER A 84 -1.33 22.14 -0.01
C SER A 84 -1.64 20.81 -0.73
N THR A 85 -2.15 20.87 -1.96
CA THR A 85 -2.48 19.70 -2.78
C THR A 85 -1.26 18.81 -3.02
N ARG A 86 -0.10 19.40 -3.33
CA ARG A 86 1.16 18.68 -3.51
C ARG A 86 1.57 17.89 -2.26
N LYS A 87 1.40 18.46 -1.06
CA LYS A 87 1.70 17.76 0.20
C LYS A 87 0.79 16.55 0.40
N TYR A 88 -0.52 16.70 0.17
CA TYR A 88 -1.48 15.59 0.29
C TYR A 88 -1.18 14.46 -0.70
N LEU A 89 -0.94 14.79 -1.98
CA LEU A 89 -0.61 13.79 -3.00
C LEU A 89 0.75 13.13 -2.74
N GLY A 90 1.72 13.87 -2.20
CA GLY A 90 2.98 13.31 -1.75
C GLY A 90 2.80 12.30 -0.61
N ILE A 91 1.95 12.60 0.38
CA ILE A 91 1.62 11.67 1.47
C ILE A 91 0.97 10.40 0.92
N PHE A 92 0.02 10.52 -0.02
CA PHE A 92 -0.61 9.35 -0.63
C PHE A 92 0.36 8.50 -1.43
N LEU A 93 1.32 9.11 -2.15
CA LEU A 93 2.33 8.37 -2.89
C LEU A 93 3.27 7.61 -1.94
N TRP A 94 3.71 8.25 -0.85
CA TRP A 94 4.48 7.58 0.21
C TRP A 94 3.70 6.45 0.88
N PHE A 95 2.43 6.69 1.18
CA PHE A 95 1.55 5.68 1.77
C PHE A 95 1.37 4.48 0.83
N LEU A 96 1.22 4.72 -0.47
CA LEU A 96 1.17 3.67 -1.49
C LEU A 96 2.48 2.89 -1.59
N LEU A 97 3.62 3.56 -1.58
CA LEU A 97 4.93 2.90 -1.59
C LEU A 97 5.13 2.02 -0.36
N ILE A 98 4.84 2.53 0.84
CA ILE A 98 5.01 1.79 2.09
C ILE A 98 4.07 0.58 2.12
N SER A 99 2.79 0.76 1.79
CA SER A 99 1.83 -0.36 1.76
C SER A 99 2.18 -1.42 0.72
N THR A 100 2.69 -1.00 -0.45
CA THR A 100 3.19 -1.94 -1.47
C THR A 100 4.42 -2.70 -0.96
N LEU A 101 5.38 -2.02 -0.33
CA LEU A 101 6.56 -2.68 0.25
C LEU A 101 6.15 -3.69 1.32
N ILE A 102 5.24 -3.31 2.24
CA ILE A 102 4.75 -4.25 3.26
C ILE A 102 4.07 -5.46 2.60
N ALA A 103 3.29 -5.26 1.54
CA ALA A 103 2.64 -6.35 0.82
C ALA A 103 3.62 -7.35 0.17
N PHE A 104 4.79 -6.88 -0.27
CA PHE A 104 5.82 -7.75 -0.86
C PHE A 104 6.74 -8.41 0.19
N PHE A 105 7.06 -7.70 1.28
CA PHE A 105 8.06 -8.13 2.26
C PHE A 105 7.48 -8.81 3.50
N SER A 106 6.15 -8.85 3.65
CA SER A 106 5.52 -9.47 4.81
C SER A 106 4.71 -10.71 4.43
N GLY A 107 5.12 -11.88 4.91
CA GLY A 107 4.37 -13.15 4.90
C GLY A 107 3.03 -13.05 5.61
N PHE A 108 2.94 -12.10 6.53
CA PHE A 108 1.74 -11.73 7.27
C PHE A 108 0.84 -10.74 6.51
N SER A 109 1.17 -10.38 5.26
CA SER A 109 0.32 -9.48 4.48
C SER A 109 -1.00 -10.16 4.11
N SER A 110 -1.96 -10.04 5.01
CA SER A 110 -3.38 -10.30 4.77
C SER A 110 -3.87 -9.52 3.55
N ILE A 111 -4.96 -9.99 2.94
CA ILE A 111 -5.74 -9.27 1.90
C ILE A 111 -6.07 -7.83 2.34
N GLU A 112 -6.09 -7.57 3.65
CA GLU A 112 -6.25 -6.25 4.28
C GLU A 112 -5.26 -5.19 3.79
N ILE A 113 -4.00 -5.55 3.54
CA ILE A 113 -2.98 -4.60 3.09
C ILE A 113 -3.30 -4.10 1.67
N ILE A 114 -3.93 -4.95 0.85
CA ILE A 114 -4.41 -4.57 -0.48
C ILE A 114 -5.51 -3.51 -0.35
N TYR A 115 -6.43 -3.64 0.63
CA TYR A 115 -7.45 -2.61 0.88
C TYR A 115 -6.85 -1.30 1.39
N LEU A 116 -5.81 -1.37 2.23
CA LEU A 116 -5.08 -0.18 2.67
C LEU A 116 -4.37 0.52 1.50
N ALA A 117 -3.76 -0.24 0.58
CA ALA A 117 -3.14 0.29 -0.63
C ALA A 117 -4.17 0.81 -1.66
N ALA A 118 -5.39 0.27 -1.67
CA ALA A 118 -6.45 0.72 -2.57
C ALA A 118 -6.92 2.16 -2.26
N MET A 119 -6.88 2.58 -1.00
CA MET A 119 -7.23 3.95 -0.61
C MET A 119 -6.36 5.03 -1.32
N PRO A 120 -5.03 5.07 -1.16
CA PRO A 120 -4.19 6.05 -1.86
C PRO A 120 -4.21 5.85 -3.37
N ALA A 121 -4.31 4.61 -3.85
CA ALA A 121 -4.38 4.29 -5.28
C ALA A 121 -5.57 4.99 -5.95
N THR A 122 -6.74 4.97 -5.30
CA THR A 122 -7.97 5.60 -5.83
C THR A 122 -7.80 7.11 -5.99
N PHE A 123 -7.14 7.78 -5.03
CA PHE A 123 -6.85 9.21 -5.13
C PHE A 123 -5.87 9.52 -6.27
N ILE A 124 -4.83 8.71 -6.43
CA ILE A 124 -3.84 8.88 -7.50
C ILE A 124 -4.49 8.66 -8.88
N PHE A 125 -5.32 7.63 -9.01
CA PHE A 125 -6.11 7.35 -10.21
C PHE A 125 -7.07 8.49 -10.54
N SER A 126 -7.84 8.95 -9.55
CA SER A 126 -8.77 10.07 -9.73
C SER A 126 -8.04 11.32 -10.22
N ASN A 127 -6.87 11.62 -9.65
CA ASN A 127 -6.06 12.76 -10.08
C ASN A 127 -5.62 12.63 -11.54
N PHE A 128 -5.16 11.44 -11.96
CA PHE A 128 -4.81 11.18 -13.36
C PHE A 128 -6.00 11.34 -14.30
N PHE A 129 -7.14 10.73 -13.97
CA PHE A 129 -8.32 10.76 -14.83
C PHE A 129 -8.94 12.16 -14.96
N THR A 130 -8.81 12.99 -13.93
CA THR A 130 -9.43 14.33 -13.89
C THR A 130 -8.54 15.41 -14.48
N PHE A 131 -7.24 15.39 -14.18
CA PHE A 131 -6.34 16.51 -14.46
C PHE A 131 -5.38 16.27 -15.63
N SER A 132 -5.42 15.11 -16.27
CA SER A 132 -4.62 14.85 -17.47
C SER A 132 -4.95 15.85 -18.58
N ARG A 133 -3.89 16.43 -19.16
CA ARG A 133 -3.98 17.42 -20.24
C ARG A 133 -4.58 16.84 -21.52
N ASN A 134 -4.32 15.56 -21.79
CA ASN A 134 -4.91 14.84 -22.91
C ASN A 134 -6.11 14.03 -22.41
N ARG A 135 -7.24 14.10 -23.11
CA ARG A 135 -8.45 13.32 -22.81
C ARG A 135 -8.35 11.86 -23.22
N PHE A 136 -7.59 11.59 -24.29
CA PHE A 136 -7.51 10.24 -24.86
C PHE A 136 -6.95 9.19 -23.88
N TRP A 137 -5.82 9.46 -23.22
CA TRP A 137 -5.18 8.49 -22.33
C TRP A 137 -6.03 8.14 -21.09
N PRO A 138 -6.57 9.13 -20.33
CA PRO A 138 -7.54 8.87 -19.27
C PRO A 138 -8.73 8.03 -19.71
N GLU A 139 -9.39 8.40 -20.82
CA GLU A 139 -10.59 7.73 -21.30
C GLU A 139 -10.28 6.29 -21.72
N PHE A 140 -9.15 6.07 -22.39
CA PHE A 140 -8.69 4.74 -22.79
C PHE A 140 -8.43 3.83 -21.59
N PHE A 141 -7.62 4.28 -20.63
CA PHE A 141 -7.30 3.50 -19.43
C PHE A 141 -8.53 3.27 -18.56
N PHE A 142 -9.41 4.27 -18.43
CA PHE A 142 -10.66 4.14 -17.69
C PHE A 142 -11.60 3.12 -18.32
N THR A 143 -11.74 3.14 -19.65
CA THR A 143 -12.59 2.19 -20.38
C THR A 143 -12.10 0.76 -20.21
N ILE A 144 -10.78 0.53 -20.28
CA ILE A 144 -10.18 -0.79 -20.02
C ILE A 144 -10.41 -1.21 -18.57
N LEU A 145 -10.13 -0.32 -17.61
CA LEU A 145 -10.33 -0.60 -16.18
C LEU A 145 -11.78 -1.01 -15.90
N PHE A 146 -12.73 -0.24 -16.42
CA PHE A 146 -14.15 -0.50 -16.28
C PHE A 146 -14.56 -1.82 -16.93
N SER A 147 -14.10 -2.08 -18.15
CA SER A 147 -14.42 -3.32 -18.87
C SER A 147 -13.93 -4.56 -18.12
N ILE A 148 -12.68 -4.55 -17.63
CA ILE A 148 -12.13 -5.68 -16.87
C ILE A 148 -12.86 -5.80 -15.53
N ALA A 149 -13.15 -4.70 -14.84
CA ALA A 149 -13.89 -4.73 -13.57
C ALA A 149 -15.29 -5.33 -13.72
N VAL A 150 -16.00 -5.02 -14.82
CA VAL A 150 -17.30 -5.63 -15.15
C VAL A 150 -17.14 -7.13 -15.44
N LEU A 151 -16.15 -7.52 -16.24
CA LEU A 151 -15.88 -8.94 -16.53
C LEU A 151 -15.59 -9.75 -15.26
N MET A 152 -14.92 -9.15 -14.28
CA MET A 152 -14.62 -9.78 -12.99
C MET A 152 -15.88 -10.07 -12.15
N GLN A 153 -17.00 -9.38 -12.36
CA GLN A 153 -18.25 -9.64 -11.62
C GLN A 153 -18.98 -10.91 -12.09
N PHE A 154 -18.69 -11.39 -13.29
CA PHE A 154 -19.33 -12.56 -13.88
C PHE A 154 -18.53 -13.85 -13.70
N LEU A 155 -17.41 -13.78 -12.97
CA LEU A 155 -16.59 -14.91 -12.52
C LEU A 155 -16.90 -15.23 -11.05
#